data_AF-W5J940-F1
#
_entry.id   AF-W5J940-F1
#
_cell.length_a   1.000
_cell.length_b   1.000
_cell.length_c   1.000
_cell.angle_alpha   90.00
_cell.angle_beta   90.00
_cell.angle_gamma   90.00
#
_symmetry.space_group_name_H-M   'P 1'
#
loop_
_entity.id
_entity.type
_entity.pdbx_description
1 polymer ?
#
loop_
_entity_poly.entity_id
_entity_poly.type
_entity_poly.pdbx_seq_one_letter_code
_entity_poly.pdbx_strand_id
1 'polypeptide(L)'
;MMRKSTTTARTVERQSKNYCSRNIMRTQTMIFSIVLVLGLVLWSPCEADIYSEMATCACNLLYQPVCASNNETYSNECVLKCATETPTGRRIGLHKIKDGHCNEEL
;
A
#
# COMPACT_ATOMS: atom_id res chain seq x y z
N MET A 1 -26.96 23.68 -2.34
CA MET A 1 -25.95 24.73 -2.56
C MET A 1 -24.57 24.13 -2.34
N MET A 2 -23.67 24.33 -3.31
CA MET A 2 -22.28 23.84 -3.35
C MET A 2 -21.29 24.97 -3.05
N ARG A 3 -20.13 24.65 -2.45
CA ARG A 3 -18.74 25.02 -2.85
C ARG A 3 -17.82 23.88 -2.31
N LYS A 4 -17.18 22.99 -3.10
CA LYS A 4 -15.97 23.09 -3.99
C LYS A 4 -14.82 23.87 -3.37
N SER A 5 -13.53 23.52 -3.40
CA SER A 5 -12.67 22.39 -3.85
C SER A 5 -11.23 22.85 -3.56
N THR A 6 -10.29 22.01 -3.09
CA THR A 6 -8.85 21.98 -3.51
C THR A 6 -8.00 21.00 -2.69
N THR A 7 -7.67 19.88 -3.32
CA THR A 7 -6.33 19.28 -3.43
C THR A 7 -5.39 19.20 -2.22
N THR A 8 -5.02 17.95 -1.95
CA THR A 8 -3.69 17.45 -1.54
C THR A 8 -3.27 17.49 -0.06
N ALA A 9 -2.86 16.30 0.37
CA ALA A 9 -1.92 16.01 1.45
C ALA A 9 -2.45 16.13 2.88
N ARG A 10 -3.05 15.02 3.34
CA ARG A 10 -2.75 14.32 4.62
C ARG A 10 -3.97 13.52 5.08
N THR A 11 -4.43 12.62 4.20
CA THR A 11 -5.16 11.40 4.53
C THR A 11 -4.28 10.45 5.35
N VAL A 12 -3.84 10.88 6.53
CA VAL A 12 -3.17 10.04 7.53
C VAL A 12 -3.73 10.40 8.91
N GLU A 13 -5.04 10.31 9.08
CA GLU A 13 -5.64 9.98 10.38
C GLU A 13 -5.43 8.46 10.58
N ARG A 14 -4.24 8.03 10.98
CA ARG A 14 -3.82 7.93 12.39
C ARG A 14 -4.77 7.09 13.26
N GLN A 15 -5.42 6.08 12.70
CA GLN A 15 -5.89 4.90 13.43
C GLN A 15 -4.72 3.92 13.62
N SER A 16 -3.71 4.32 14.39
CA SER A 16 -2.77 3.39 15.03
C SER A 16 -2.53 3.88 16.44
N LYS A 17 -3.51 3.58 17.31
CA LYS A 17 -3.32 3.62 18.75
C LYS A 17 -3.11 2.17 19.17
N ASN A 18 -1.84 1.78 19.35
CA ASN A 18 -1.34 0.98 20.48
C ASN A 18 0.11 0.52 20.24
N TYR A 19 1.05 1.46 20.14
CA TYR A 19 2.32 1.34 20.89
C TYR A 19 2.90 2.73 21.16
N CYS A 20 3.56 2.84 22.31
CA CYS A 20 3.55 3.98 23.20
C CYS A 20 4.06 5.35 22.69
N SER A 21 3.41 6.39 23.23
CA SER A 21 4.02 7.69 23.49
C SER A 21 5.37 7.54 24.22
N ARG A 22 6.32 8.42 23.85
CA ARG A 22 7.59 8.75 24.54
C ARG A 22 8.82 7.93 24.18
N ASN A 23 9.61 8.39 23.19
CA ASN A 23 10.91 9.01 23.48
C ASN A 23 11.62 9.58 22.23
N ILE A 24 12.02 10.84 22.39
CA ILE A 24 12.96 11.61 21.59
C ILE A 24 14.21 10.78 21.26
N MET A 25 14.68 10.91 20.01
CA MET A 25 16.06 10.80 19.53
C MET A 25 17.10 10.70 20.67
N ARG A 26 17.29 9.49 21.22
CA ARG A 26 17.72 9.17 22.61
C ARG A 26 18.88 10.01 23.18
N THR A 27 18.74 10.57 24.39
CA THR A 27 19.79 10.67 25.45
C THR A 27 21.26 10.64 24.96
N GLN A 28 21.67 11.70 24.26
CA GLN A 28 22.60 11.69 23.12
C GLN A 28 24.10 11.44 23.33
N THR A 29 24.60 11.06 24.51
CA THR A 29 26.07 10.89 24.67
C THR A 29 26.48 9.67 25.46
N MET A 30 25.82 9.37 26.57
CA MET A 30 26.13 8.18 27.39
C MET A 30 25.41 6.90 26.91
N ILE A 31 24.37 7.07 26.10
CA ILE A 31 23.58 5.99 25.49
C ILE A 31 24.09 5.65 24.08
N PHE A 32 25.04 6.42 23.51
CA PHE A 32 25.65 6.15 22.20
C PHE A 32 26.57 4.92 22.15
N SER A 33 27.36 4.66 23.20
CA SER A 33 28.27 3.51 23.25
C SER A 33 27.52 2.18 23.47
N ILE A 34 26.48 2.22 24.30
CA ILE A 34 25.59 1.07 24.53
C ILE A 34 24.64 0.89 23.33
N VAL A 35 24.25 1.95 22.61
CA VAL A 35 23.49 1.89 21.34
C VAL A 35 24.37 1.55 20.13
N LEU A 36 25.69 1.58 20.19
CA LEU A 36 26.52 0.99 19.13
C LEU A 36 26.57 -0.54 19.23
N VAL A 37 26.47 -1.09 20.43
CA VAL A 37 26.45 -2.55 20.67
C VAL A 37 25.02 -3.09 20.64
N LEU A 38 24.05 -2.38 21.24
CA LEU A 38 22.64 -2.75 21.28
C LEU A 38 21.81 -2.11 20.16
N GLY A 39 22.31 -1.08 19.48
CA GLY A 39 21.70 -0.54 18.26
C GLY A 39 22.14 -1.27 17.01
N LEU A 40 23.09 -2.20 17.08
CA LEU A 40 23.10 -3.30 16.10
C LEU A 40 21.93 -4.27 16.30
N VAL A 41 21.21 -4.19 17.43
CA VAL A 41 20.13 -5.14 17.79
C VAL A 41 18.73 -4.48 17.83
N LEU A 42 18.64 -3.15 17.80
CA LEU A 42 17.37 -2.41 17.64
C LEU A 42 17.41 -1.35 16.50
N TRP A 43 18.41 -1.41 15.61
CA TRP A 43 18.19 -1.14 14.18
C TRP A 43 17.84 -2.49 13.53
N SER A 44 16.73 -3.09 13.92
CA SER A 44 15.94 -3.75 12.89
C SER A 44 15.27 -2.60 12.15
N PRO A 45 15.79 -2.16 10.98
CA PRO A 45 14.91 -1.46 10.06
C PRO A 45 13.73 -2.40 9.86
N CYS A 46 12.54 -1.81 9.78
CA CYS A 46 11.32 -2.50 9.43
C CYS A 46 11.59 -3.75 8.57
N GLU A 47 11.48 -4.94 9.14
CA GLU A 47 10.56 -5.88 8.52
C GLU A 47 9.21 -5.17 8.57
N ALA A 48 8.98 -4.37 7.53
CA ALA A 48 7.64 -4.09 7.13
C ALA A 48 7.10 -5.46 6.78
N ASP A 49 6.37 -6.07 7.71
CA ASP A 49 5.40 -7.09 7.36
C ASP A 49 4.35 -6.38 6.48
N ILE A 50 4.71 -6.10 5.22
CA ILE A 50 3.75 -6.07 4.10
C ILE A 50 3.38 -7.54 3.81
N TYR A 51 3.02 -8.29 4.85
CA TYR A 51 2.36 -9.58 4.72
C TYR A 51 0.94 -9.44 5.23
N SER A 52 0.26 -8.42 4.72
CA SER A 52 -1.19 -8.41 4.66
C SER A 52 -1.66 -7.64 3.42
N GLU A 53 -1.00 -7.85 2.28
CA GLU A 53 -1.52 -7.36 1.00
C GLU A 53 -2.25 -8.44 0.19
N MET A 54 -2.77 -9.45 0.88
CA MET A 54 -3.83 -10.27 0.32
C MET A 54 -5.02 -10.17 1.26
N ALA A 55 -5.82 -9.11 1.11
CA ALA A 55 -7.24 -9.28 1.37
C ALA A 55 -7.64 -10.52 0.56
N THR A 56 -8.09 -11.59 1.23
CA THR A 56 -8.51 -12.82 0.56
C THR A 56 -9.59 -12.46 -0.45
N CYS A 57 -9.18 -12.39 -1.71
CA CYS A 57 -10.03 -12.06 -2.82
C CYS A 57 -10.64 -13.36 -3.34
N ALA A 58 -11.93 -13.57 -3.09
CA ALA A 58 -12.64 -14.71 -3.65
C ALA A 58 -13.12 -14.36 -5.07
N CYS A 59 -12.35 -14.79 -6.07
CA CYS A 59 -12.73 -14.70 -7.48
C CYS A 59 -12.87 -16.10 -8.09
N ASN A 60 -13.72 -16.19 -9.12
CA ASN A 60 -13.75 -17.37 -9.96
C ASN A 60 -12.46 -17.47 -10.79
N LEU A 61 -12.18 -18.68 -11.29
CA LEU A 61 -11.06 -18.95 -12.18
C LEU A 61 -11.42 -18.74 -13.66
N LEU A 62 -12.51 -18.00 -13.94
CA LEU A 62 -12.92 -17.72 -15.31
C LEU A 62 -11.91 -16.75 -15.94
N TYR A 63 -11.33 -17.13 -17.06
CA TYR A 63 -10.37 -16.30 -17.78
C TYR A 63 -11.11 -15.38 -18.77
N GLN A 64 -11.15 -14.08 -18.45
CA GLN A 64 -11.76 -13.01 -19.23
C GLN A 64 -10.87 -11.76 -19.11
N PRO A 65 -9.77 -11.69 -19.86
CA PRO A 65 -8.72 -10.70 -19.63
C PRO A 65 -9.23 -9.28 -19.74
N VAL A 66 -8.71 -8.39 -18.89
CA VAL A 66 -9.01 -6.95 -18.92
C VAL A 66 -7.73 -6.14 -18.79
N CYS A 67 -7.66 -5.03 -19.52
CA CYS A 67 -6.54 -4.09 -19.43
C CYS A 67 -6.83 -3.01 -18.40
N ALA A 68 -5.89 -2.81 -17.48
CA ALA A 68 -6.00 -1.82 -16.41
C ALA A 68 -5.20 -0.54 -16.68
N SER A 69 -5.47 0.51 -15.90
CA SER A 69 -4.86 1.84 -16.03
C SER A 69 -3.35 1.88 -15.83
N ASN A 70 -2.78 0.84 -15.22
CA ASN A 70 -1.35 0.64 -15.06
C ASN A 70 -0.70 -0.13 -16.24
N ASN A 71 -1.45 -0.34 -17.34
CA ASN A 71 -1.02 -1.10 -18.51
C ASN A 71 -0.72 -2.58 -18.24
N GLU A 72 -1.27 -3.14 -17.16
CA GLU A 72 -1.22 -4.57 -16.86
C GLU A 72 -2.53 -5.26 -17.21
N THR A 73 -2.42 -6.52 -17.66
CA THR A 73 -3.58 -7.36 -17.95
C THR A 73 -3.94 -8.21 -16.73
N TYR A 74 -5.19 -8.09 -16.29
CA TYR A 74 -5.75 -8.88 -15.19
C TYR A 74 -6.57 -10.05 -15.76
N SER A 75 -6.49 -11.23 -15.12
CA SER A 75 -7.12 -12.47 -15.64
C SER A 75 -8.63 -12.37 -15.79
N ASN A 76 -9.29 -11.58 -14.93
CA ASN A 76 -10.68 -11.20 -15.05
C ASN A 76 -10.99 -9.91 -14.29
N GLU A 77 -12.18 -9.37 -14.52
CA GLU A 77 -12.66 -8.15 -13.87
C GLU A 77 -12.72 -8.28 -12.34
N CYS A 78 -12.99 -9.47 -11.79
CA CYS A 78 -13.00 -9.70 -10.35
C CYS A 78 -11.59 -9.52 -9.76
N VAL A 79 -10.57 -10.11 -10.37
CA VAL A 79 -9.17 -9.98 -9.93
C VAL A 79 -8.72 -8.52 -10.01
N LEU A 80 -9.10 -7.80 -11.08
CA LEU A 80 -8.84 -6.36 -11.19
C LEU A 80 -9.47 -5.56 -10.04
N LYS A 81 -10.75 -5.81 -9.73
CA LYS A 81 -11.44 -5.12 -8.62
C LYS A 81 -10.75 -5.36 -7.28
N CYS A 82 -10.31 -6.59 -7.03
CA CYS A 82 -9.56 -6.88 -5.81
C CYS A 82 -8.23 -6.14 -5.76
N ALA A 83 -7.52 -6.06 -6.88
CA ALA A 83 -6.29 -5.28 -6.96
C ALA A 83 -6.57 -3.78 -6.72
N THR A 84 -7.72 -3.25 -7.18
CA THR A 84 -8.13 -1.86 -6.91
C THR A 84 -8.32 -1.58 -5.42
N GLU A 85 -8.78 -2.54 -4.61
CA GLU A 85 -9.00 -2.34 -3.16
C GLU A 85 -7.70 -2.38 -2.32
N THR A 86 -6.62 -2.92 -2.88
CA THR A 86 -5.31 -2.93 -2.21
C THR A 86 -4.82 -1.50 -1.91
N PRO A 87 -3.98 -1.31 -0.88
CA PRO A 87 -3.34 -0.01 -0.63
C PRO A 87 -2.62 0.53 -1.88
N THR A 88 -1.99 -0.35 -2.64
CA THR A 88 -1.30 -0.01 -3.89
C THR A 88 -2.29 0.42 -4.98
N GLY A 89 -3.33 -0.37 -5.24
CA GLY A 89 -4.35 -0.09 -6.24
C GLY A 89 -5.11 1.21 -5.99
N ARG A 90 -5.49 1.48 -4.73
CA ARG A 90 -6.13 2.75 -4.35
C ARG A 90 -5.19 3.95 -4.51
N ARG A 91 -3.90 3.77 -4.25
CA ARG A 91 -2.89 4.85 -4.37
C ARG A 91 -2.66 5.28 -5.81
N ILE A 92 -2.69 4.34 -6.75
CA ILE A 92 -2.48 4.62 -8.18
C ILE A 92 -3.78 4.91 -8.95
N GLY A 93 -4.94 4.77 -8.31
CA GLY A 93 -6.24 4.90 -8.98
C GLY A 93 -6.46 3.82 -10.04
N LEU A 94 -6.19 2.57 -9.67
CA LEU A 94 -6.30 1.42 -10.58
C LEU A 94 -7.75 1.21 -11.06
N HIS A 95 -7.97 1.27 -12.37
CA HIS A 95 -9.28 1.07 -12.99
C HIS A 95 -9.17 0.39 -14.36
N LYS A 96 -10.28 -0.17 -14.87
CA LYS A 96 -10.34 -0.82 -16.19
C LYS A 96 -10.25 0.23 -17.31
N ILE A 97 -9.36 0.02 -18.28
CA ILE A 97 -9.32 0.79 -19.55
C ILE A 97 -10.22 0.11 -20.58
N LYS A 98 -9.96 -1.17 -20.87
CA LYS A 98 -10.65 -1.94 -21.90
C LYS A 98 -10.75 -3.41 -21.53
N ASP A 99 -11.68 -4.10 -22.18
CA ASP A 99 -11.71 -5.56 -22.19
C ASP A 99 -10.62 -6.10 -23.14
N GLY A 100 -10.10 -7.30 -22.86
CA GLY A 100 -8.94 -7.86 -23.54
C GLY A 100 -7.60 -7.46 -22.94
N HIS A 101 -6.51 -7.91 -23.55
CA HIS A 101 -5.14 -7.62 -23.09
C HIS A 101 -4.70 -6.19 -23.43
N CYS A 102 -3.81 -5.61 -22.64
CA CYS A 102 -3.30 -4.25 -22.90
C CYS A 102 -2.52 -4.14 -24.21
N ASN A 103 -1.72 -5.16 -24.49
CA ASN A 103 -0.80 -5.28 -25.62
C ASN A 103 -1.43 -5.95 -26.86
N GLU A 104 -2.73 -6.22 -26.82
CA GLU A 104 -3.49 -6.59 -28.01
C GLU A 104 -4.06 -5.29 -28.59
N GLU A 105 -3.33 -4.70 -29.53
CA GLU A 105 -3.83 -3.59 -30.35
C GLU A 105 -4.93 -4.15 -31.25
N LEU A 106 -6.16 -3.71 -30.98
CA LEU A 106 -7.35 -4.05 -31.75
C LEU A 106 -7.72 -2.84 -32.59
#